data_AF-A0A3C0M9I0-F1
#
_entry.id   AF-A0A3C0M9I0-F1
#
_cell.length_a   1.000
_cell.length_b   1.000
_cell.length_c   1.000
_cell.angle_alpha   90.00
_cell.angle_beta   90.00
_cell.angle_gamma   90.00
#
_symmetry.space_group_name_H-M   'P 1'
#
loop_
_entity.id
_entity.type
_entity.pdbx_description
1 polymer ?
#
loop_
_entity_poly.entity_id
_entity_poly.type
_entity_poly.pdbx_seq_one_letter_code
_entity_poly.pdbx_strand_id
1 'polypeptide(L)' 'HPHGGGEGRTKGGRHPVTPWGKGTKGNKTRTNKVTQQYIITSRKAKKKV' A
#
# COMPACT_ATOMS: atom_id res chain seq x y z
N HIS A 1 4.13 -4.38 16.83
CA HIS A 1 3.36 -3.56 15.85
C HIS A 1 4.16 -2.30 15.54
N PRO A 2 4.36 -1.91 14.26
CA PRO A 2 5.18 -0.74 13.91
C PRO A 2 4.70 0.65 14.39
N HIS A 3 3.48 0.75 14.93
CA HIS A 3 2.91 2.00 15.45
C HIS A 3 2.80 1.99 16.99
N GLY A 4 3.30 0.93 17.64
CA GLY A 4 3.28 0.82 19.09
C GLY A 4 4.39 1.66 19.74
N GLY A 5 4.19 1.97 21.02
CA GLY A 5 5.13 2.77 21.83
C GLY A 5 4.72 4.22 22.00
N GLY A 6 5.41 4.91 22.91
CA GLY A 6 5.08 6.26 23.35
C GLY A 6 4.08 6.30 24.51
N GLU A 7 4.10 7.39 25.25
CA GLU A 7 3.17 7.64 26.37
C GLU A 7 1.83 8.16 25.83
N GLY A 8 0.73 7.64 26.38
CA GLY A 8 -0.61 7.99 25.92
C GLY A 8 -0.93 7.48 24.50
N ARG A 9 -1.90 8.11 23.84
CA ARG A 9 -2.31 7.72 22.48
C ARG A 9 -1.45 8.44 21.44
N THR A 10 -0.45 7.72 20.90
CA THR A 10 0.44 8.25 19.86
C THR A 10 0.30 7.50 18.54
N LYS A 11 0.85 8.07 17.46
CA LYS A 11 0.92 7.45 16.12
C LYS A 11 2.22 6.65 15.90
N GLY A 12 3.09 6.54 16.91
CA GLY A 12 4.37 5.82 16.80
C GLY A 12 5.41 6.41 15.82
N GLY A 13 5.19 7.63 15.31
CA GLY A 13 6.16 8.37 14.48
C GLY A 13 6.46 7.81 13.09
N ARG A 14 5.67 6.84 12.59
CA ARG A 14 5.90 6.17 11.30
C ARG A 14 4.72 6.31 10.34
N HIS A 15 5.01 6.17 9.04
CA HIS A 15 3.95 6.04 8.04
C HIS A 15 3.11 4.77 8.29
N PRO A 16 1.80 4.77 7.98
CA PRO A 16 0.94 3.60 8.17
C PRO A 16 1.42 2.37 7.40
N VAL A 17 1.74 1.32 8.16
CA VAL A 17 2.19 0.03 7.67
C VAL A 17 1.43 -1.11 8.34
N THR A 18 1.46 -2.29 7.72
CA THR A 18 1.04 -3.56 8.32
C THR A 18 1.95 -3.93 9.49
N PRO A 19 1.60 -4.95 10.30
CA PRO A 19 2.48 -5.47 11.35
C PRO A 19 3.88 -5.86 10.85
N TRP A 20 4.02 -6.17 9.56
CA TRP A 20 5.26 -6.59 8.90
C TRP A 20 5.91 -5.47 8.04
N GLY A 21 5.47 -4.22 8.17
CA GLY A 21 6.13 -3.08 7.51
C GLY A 21 5.67 -2.75 6.10
N LYS A 22 4.70 -3.47 5.53
CA LYS A 22 4.15 -3.14 4.21
C LYS A 22 3.25 -1.91 4.29
N GLY A 23 3.48 -0.89 3.46
CA GLY A 23 2.67 0.32 3.46
C GLY A 23 1.18 0.07 3.17
N THR A 24 0.29 0.76 3.89
CA THR A 24 -1.17 0.59 3.76
C THR A 24 -1.86 1.74 3.01
N LYS A 25 -1.16 2.85 2.76
CA LYS A 25 -1.70 4.03 2.05
C LYS A 25 -1.39 3.99 0.55
N GLY A 26 -2.18 3.23 -0.20
CA GLY A 26 -2.14 3.25 -1.67
C GLY A 26 -1.02 2.46 -2.33
N ASN A 27 -0.19 1.77 -1.55
CA ASN A 27 0.89 0.91 -2.04
C ASN A 27 0.32 -0.22 -2.92
N LYS A 28 0.77 -0.29 -4.18
CA LYS A 28 0.45 -1.44 -5.05
C LYS A 28 1.18 -2.67 -4.54
N THR A 29 0.46 -3.77 -4.39
CA THR A 29 0.99 -5.02 -3.82
C THR A 29 1.41 -6.05 -4.87
N ARG A 30 0.89 -5.92 -6.09
CA ARG A 30 1.19 -6.82 -7.23
C ARG A 30 2.39 -6.30 -8.01
N THR A 31 3.38 -7.15 -8.24
CA THR A 31 4.65 -6.81 -8.91
C THR A 31 5.03 -7.75 -10.06
N ASN A 32 4.37 -8.91 -10.21
CA ASN A 32 4.70 -9.89 -11.25
C ASN A 32 4.56 -9.26 -12.64
N LYS A 33 5.68 -9.15 -13.36
CA LYS A 33 5.81 -8.54 -14.70
C LYS A 33 5.20 -9.41 -15.80
N VAL A 34 5.39 -10.72 -15.73
CA VAL A 34 4.94 -11.70 -16.74
C VAL A 34 3.43 -11.62 -16.91
N THR A 35 2.67 -11.51 -15.83
CA THR A 35 1.21 -11.45 -15.91
C THR A 35 0.67 -10.06 -16.21
N GLN A 36 1.50 -9.00 -16.21
CA GLN A 36 1.00 -7.65 -16.52
C GLN A 36 0.61 -7.50 -17.99
N GLN A 37 1.28 -8.20 -18.91
CA GLN A 37 1.01 -8.12 -20.34
C GLN A 37 -0.40 -8.61 -20.72
N TYR A 38 -0.98 -9.48 -19.89
CA TYR A 38 -2.33 -10.00 -20.11
C TYR A 38 -3.44 -9.12 -19.50
N ILE A 39 -3.10 -7.97 -18.91
CA ILE A 39 -4.08 -7.05 -18.32
C ILE A 39 -4.47 -5.98 -19.34
N ILE A 40 -5.69 -6.10 -19.87
CA ILE A 40 -6.23 -5.20 -20.90
C ILE A 40 -6.52 -3.79 -20.35
N THR A 41 -7.03 -3.68 -19.11
CA THR A 41 -7.35 -2.37 -18.51
C THR A 41 -7.10 -2.38 -17.01
N SER A 42 -6.38 -1.37 -16.53
CA SER A 42 -6.11 -1.16 -15.10
C SER A 42 -7.24 -0.34 -14.47
N ARG A 43 -7.62 -0.67 -13.23
CA ARG A 43 -8.58 0.12 -12.43
C ARG A 43 -8.14 1.58 -12.20
N LYS A 44 -6.84 1.87 -12.33
CA LYS A 44 -6.29 3.24 -12.24
C LYS A 44 -6.21 3.95 -13.59
N ALA A 45 -6.53 3.29 -14.69
CA ALA A 45 -6.60 3.96 -15.99
C ALA A 45 -7.79 4.91 -15.94
N LYS A 46 -7.56 6.21 -16.20
CA LYS A 46 -8.66 7.16 -16.37
C LYS A 46 -9.50 6.67 -17.55
N LYS A 47 -10.83 6.59 -17.40
CA LYS A 47 -11.73 6.43 -18.56
C LYS A 47 -11.41 7.59 -19.51
N LYS A 48 -11.05 7.27 -20.76
CA LYS A 48 -11.17 8.26 -21.84
C LYS A 48 -12.67 8.49 -21.99
N VAL A 49 -13.15 9.58 -21.41
CA VAL A 49 -14.47 10.13 -21.71
C VAL A 49 -14.35 10.83 -23.06
#